data_AF-A0AAU6RQN7-F1
#
_entry.id   AF-A0AAU6RQN7-F1
#
_cell.length_a   1.000
_cell.length_b   1.000
_cell.length_c   1.000
_cell.angle_alpha   90.00
_cell.angle_beta   90.00
_cell.angle_gamma   90.00
#
_symmetry.space_group_name_H-M   'P 1'
#
loop_
_entity.id
_entity.type
_entity.pdbx_description
1 polymer ?
#
loop_
_entity_poly.entity_id
_entity_poly.type
_entity_poly.pdbx_seq_one_letter_code
_entity_poly.pdbx_strand_id
1 'polypeptide(L)'
;MKYVFENLQYRRHEWKCDSLNEASNRSAKRLGFTYEGTFRQSNVYKGRNRDTNWFSIIDEEWPANKLRLESWLDDSNFDSNENH
;
A
#
# COMPACT_ATOMS: atom_id res chain seq x y z
N MET A 1 -1.43 0.77 -9.48
CA MET A 1 -1.73 -0.68 -9.30
C MET A 1 -2.34 -1.28 -10.55
N LYS A 2 -3.34 -0.65 -11.18
CA LYS A 2 -3.95 -1.08 -12.46
C LYS A 2 -2.95 -1.57 -13.50
N TYR A 3 -1.92 -0.78 -13.80
CA TYR A 3 -0.87 -1.17 -14.77
C TYR A 3 -0.14 -2.48 -14.42
N VAL A 4 0.15 -2.71 -13.14
CA VAL A 4 0.88 -3.91 -12.67
C VAL A 4 0.05 -5.18 -12.88
N PHE A 5 -1.25 -5.14 -12.57
CA PHE A 5 -2.12 -6.31 -12.66
C PHE A 5 -2.75 -6.49 -14.05
N GLU A 6 -3.16 -5.40 -14.72
CA GLU A 6 -3.93 -5.49 -15.97
C GLU A 6 -3.05 -5.42 -17.22
N ASN A 7 -1.93 -4.68 -17.19
CA ASN A 7 -1.06 -4.55 -18.36
C ASN A 7 0.16 -5.49 -18.28
N LEU A 8 0.82 -5.54 -17.12
CA LEU A 8 2.00 -6.38 -16.91
C LEU A 8 1.63 -7.82 -16.47
N GLN A 9 0.39 -8.05 -16.05
CA GLN A 9 -0.10 -9.35 -15.57
C GLN A 9 0.76 -9.95 -14.44
N TYR A 10 1.30 -9.09 -13.58
CA TYR A 10 2.04 -9.55 -12.41
C TYR A 10 1.08 -10.09 -11.36
N ARG A 11 1.52 -11.13 -10.66
CA ARG A 11 0.71 -11.82 -9.65
C ARG A 11 0.74 -11.17 -8.27
N ARG A 12 1.70 -10.27 -8.05
CA ARG A 12 1.98 -9.72 -6.73
C ARG A 12 2.61 -8.33 -6.85
N HIS A 13 2.10 -7.41 -6.06
CA HIS A 13 2.63 -6.06 -5.92
C HIS A 13 2.99 -5.80 -4.46
N GLU A 14 4.25 -5.46 -4.19
CA GLU A 14 4.77 -5.36 -2.83
C GLU A 14 4.97 -3.91 -2.41
N TRP A 15 4.68 -3.65 -1.12
CA TRP A 15 5.05 -2.42 -0.44
C TRP A 15 5.94 -2.78 0.75
N LYS A 16 7.10 -2.11 0.85
CA LYS A 16 7.97 -2.24 2.02
C LYS A 16 8.28 -0.89 2.63
N CYS A 17 8.14 -0.78 3.94
CA CYS A 17 8.45 0.45 4.66
C CYS A 17 9.18 0.16 5.97
N ASP A 18 9.79 1.19 6.53
CA ASP A 18 10.36 1.12 7.87
C ASP A 18 9.25 0.87 8.89
N SER A 19 9.45 -0.05 9.82
CA SER A 19 8.45 -0.37 10.86
C SER A 19 8.10 0.85 11.72
N LEU A 20 9.03 1.79 11.88
CA LEU A 20 8.82 3.03 12.64
C LEU A 20 8.09 4.12 11.84
N ASN A 21 7.90 3.95 10.52
CA ASN A 21 7.19 4.92 9.69
C ASN A 21 5.68 4.64 9.71
N GLU A 22 5.01 5.06 10.78
CA GLU A 22 3.59 4.80 10.98
C GLU A 22 2.71 5.38 9.84
N ALA A 23 3.05 6.56 9.33
CA ALA A 23 2.34 7.17 8.22
C ALA A 23 2.34 6.27 6.96
N SER A 24 3.50 5.74 6.58
CA SER A 24 3.58 4.81 5.44
C SER A 24 2.87 3.48 5.71
N ASN A 25 2.90 2.98 6.95
CA ASN A 25 2.15 1.79 7.33
C ASN A 25 0.64 2.00 7.20
N ARG A 26 0.12 3.16 7.63
CA ARG A 26 -1.29 3.53 7.47
C ARG A 26 -1.66 3.68 6.00
N SER A 27 -0.81 4.30 5.19
CA SER A 27 -1.04 4.43 3.74
C SER A 27 -1.14 3.07 3.04
N ALA A 28 -0.23 2.14 3.33
CA ALA A 28 -0.26 0.80 2.74
C ALA A 28 -1.58 0.08 3.06
N LYS A 29 -2.00 0.08 4.32
CA LYS A 29 -3.28 -0.51 4.75
C LYS A 29 -4.49 0.17 4.09
N ARG A 30 -4.50 1.51 4.04
CA ARG A 30 -5.59 2.28 3.41
C ARG A 30 -5.73 1.91 1.93
N LEU A 31 -4.62 1.80 1.22
CA LEU A 31 -4.57 1.41 -0.19
C LEU A 31 -4.92 -0.06 -0.45
N GLY A 32 -5.10 -0.87 0.59
CA GLY A 32 -5.56 -2.26 0.47
C GLY A 32 -4.46 -3.31 0.46
N PHE A 33 -3.23 -2.94 0.81
CA PHE A 33 -2.17 -3.92 0.99
C PHE A 33 -2.37 -4.70 2.29
N THR A 34 -2.22 -6.02 2.20
CA THR A 34 -2.24 -6.97 3.32
C THR A 34 -0.85 -7.04 3.95
N TYR A 35 -0.77 -6.95 5.28
CA TYR A 35 0.49 -7.08 6.02
C TYR A 35 0.92 -8.55 6.11
N GLU A 36 2.19 -8.83 5.85
CA GLU A 36 2.72 -10.20 5.81
C GLU A 36 3.83 -10.48 6.82
N GLY A 37 4.49 -9.43 7.34
CA GLY A 37 5.51 -9.62 8.36
C GLY A 37 6.52 -8.49 8.47
N THR A 38 7.35 -8.58 9.49
CA THR A 38 8.49 -7.67 9.72
C THR A 38 9.78 -8.46 9.61
N PHE A 39 10.65 -8.03 8.71
CA PHE A 39 12.03 -8.48 8.71
C PHE A 39 12.80 -7.65 9.72
N ARG A 40 13.16 -8.28 10.84
CA ARG A 40 13.99 -7.66 11.89
C ARG A 40 15.42 -7.48 11.38
N GLN A 41 16.03 -6.36 11.73
CA GLN A 41 17.39 -5.99 11.33
C GLN A 41 17.65 -6.09 9.84
N SER A 42 16.62 -5.77 9.03
CA SER A 42 16.68 -5.92 7.58
C SER A 42 17.73 -5.06 6.89
N ASN A 43 18.06 -3.90 7.47
CA ASN A 43 19.05 -2.96 6.95
C ASN A 43 19.53 -2.00 8.04
N VAL A 44 20.69 -1.38 7.80
CA VAL A 44 21.16 -0.20 8.54
C VAL A 44 21.02 1.02 7.64
N TYR A 45 20.30 2.04 8.09
CA TYR A 45 20.08 3.27 7.32
C TYR A 45 20.22 4.48 8.22
N LYS A 46 20.99 5.49 7.79
CA LYS A 46 21.29 6.70 8.57
C LYS A 46 21.78 6.40 9.99
N GLY A 47 22.67 5.42 10.12
CA GLY A 47 23.30 5.06 11.40
C GLY A 47 22.39 4.35 12.41
N ARG A 48 21.18 3.91 12.01
CA ARG A 48 20.28 3.14 12.87
C ARG A 48 19.85 1.83 12.23
N ASN A 49 19.44 0.90 13.10
CA ASN A 49 18.73 -0.31 12.69
C ASN A 49 17.40 0.05 12.00
N ARG A 50 17.05 -0.70 10.97
CA ARG A 50 15.76 -0.65 10.29
C ARG A 50 15.16 -2.05 10.21
N ASP A 51 14.05 -2.21 10.90
CA ASP A 51 13.14 -3.31 10.66
C ASP A 51 12.21 -2.93 9.50
N THR A 52 11.92 -3.86 8.61
CA THR A 52 11.12 -3.60 7.41
C THR A 52 9.80 -4.35 7.49
N ASN A 53 8.69 -3.60 7.50
CA ASN A 53 7.36 -4.17 7.34
C ASN A 53 7.09 -4.42 5.86
N TRP A 54 6.58 -5.62 5.57
CA TRP A 54 6.22 -6.07 4.23
C TRP A 54 4.71 -6.17 4.12
N PHE A 55 4.21 -5.68 2.99
CA PHE A 55 2.83 -5.77 2.59
C PHE A 55 2.72 -6.15 1.12
N SER A 56 1.57 -6.69 0.73
CA SER A 56 1.29 -7.03 -0.67
C SER A 56 -0.16 -6.88 -1.05
N ILE A 57 -0.39 -6.78 -2.37
CA ILE A 57 -1.66 -7.12 -3.01
C ILE A 57 -1.35 -8.23 -4.01
N ILE A 58 -2.16 -9.29 -4.03
CA ILE A 58 -2.09 -10.33 -5.07
C ILE A 58 -3.14 -10.11 -6.15
N ASP A 59 -2.93 -10.76 -7.30
CA ASP A 59 -3.84 -10.74 -8.45
C ASP A 59 -5.30 -11.05 -8.08
N GLU A 60 -5.53 -12.04 -7.21
CA GLU A 60 -6.87 -12.41 -6.74
C GLU A 60 -7.56 -11.33 -5.87
N GLU A 61 -6.78 -10.50 -5.16
CA GLU A 61 -7.29 -9.40 -4.34
C GLU A 61 -7.55 -8.13 -5.17
N TRP A 62 -6.90 -8.01 -6.33
CA TRP A 62 -6.93 -6.80 -7.15
C TRP A 62 -8.35 -6.38 -7.57
N PRO A 63 -9.26 -7.27 -8.04
CA PRO A 63 -10.60 -6.85 -8.46
C PRO A 63 -11.39 -6.13 -7.36
N ALA A 64 -11.36 -6.65 -6.13
CA ALA A 64 -12.05 -6.03 -5.00
C ALA A 64 -11.37 -4.72 -4.56
N ASN A 65 -10.04 -4.70 -4.53
CA ASN A 65 -9.28 -3.50 -4.19
C ASN A 65 -9.47 -2.37 -5.22
N LYS A 66 -9.53 -2.72 -6.51
CA LYS A 66 -9.80 -1.78 -7.60
C LYS A 66 -11.14 -1.10 -7.42
N LEU A 67 -12.22 -1.88 -7.22
CA LEU A 67 -13.56 -1.31 -7.02
C LEU A 67 -13.60 -0.34 -5.86
N ARG A 68 -13.01 -0.70 -4.71
CA ARG A 68 -12.94 0.18 -3.54
C ARG A 68 -12.16 1.47 -3.82
N LEU A 69 -11.03 1.37 -4.53
CA LEU A 69 -10.20 2.53 -4.89
C LEU A 69 -10.89 3.44 -5.93
N GLU A 70 -11.54 2.85 -6.93
CA GLU A 70 -12.31 3.58 -7.94
C GLU A 70 -13.52 4.28 -7.32
N SER A 71 -14.25 3.60 -6.43
CA SER A 71 -15.30 4.24 -5.64
C SER A 71 -14.72 5.40 -4.84
N TRP A 72 -13.65 5.21 -4.08
CA TRP A 72 -13.06 6.31 -3.27
C TRP A 72 -12.58 7.50 -4.11
N LEU A 73 -12.12 7.27 -5.35
CA LEU A 73 -11.67 8.31 -6.27
C LEU A 73 -12.79 8.97 -7.08
N ASP A 74 -14.02 8.48 -6.96
CA ASP A 74 -15.16 9.06 -7.67
C ASP A 74 -15.37 10.51 -7.24
N ASP A 75 -15.58 11.41 -8.20
CA ASP A 75 -15.73 12.85 -7.96
C ASP A 75 -16.89 13.15 -7.00
N SER A 76 -17.91 12.27 -6.92
CA SER A 76 -19.00 12.41 -5.95
C SER A 76 -18.59 12.20 -4.49
N ASN A 77 -17.40 11.62 -4.23
CA ASN A 77 -16.87 11.42 -2.89
C ASN A 77 -16.01 12.59 -2.38
N PHE A 78 -15.78 13.63 -3.20
CA PHE A 78 -15.09 14.84 -2.81
C PHE A 78 -16.08 16.01 -2.81
N ASP A 79 -16.54 16.41 -1.63
CA ASP A 79 -17.38 17.60 -1.51
C ASP A 79 -16.58 18.85 -1.91
N SER A 80 -17.22 19.79 -2.62
CA SER A 80 -16.66 21.09 -3.03
C SER A 80 -16.21 22.02 -1.87
N ASN A 81 -16.20 21.54 -0.63
CA ASN A 81 -15.83 22.27 0.58
C ASN A 81 -14.59 21.66 1.24
N GLU A 82 -13.44 21.72 0.57
CA GLU A 82 -12.15 21.51 1.22
C GLU A 82 -11.73 22.79 1.97
N ASN A 83 -11.96 22.85 3.28
CA ASN A 83 -11.15 23.68 4.17
C ASN A 83 -10.16 22.78 4.91
N HIS A 84 -8.90 23.17 4.72
CA HIS A 84 -7.66 22.49 5.05
C HIS A 84 -7.30 22.51 6.54
#